data_AF-A0A7S1XPZ0-F1
#
_entry.id   AF-A0A7S1XPZ0-F1
#
_cell.length_a   1.000
_cell.length_b   1.000
_cell.length_c   1.000
_cell.angle_alpha   90.00
_cell.angle_beta   90.00
_cell.angle_gamma   90.00
#
_symmetry.space_group_name_H-M   'P 1'
#
loop_
_entity.id
_entity.type
_entity.pdbx_description
1 polymer ?
#
loop_
_entity_poly.entity_id
_entity_poly.type
_entity_poly.pdbx_seq_one_letter_code
_entity_poly.pdbx_strand_id
1 'polypeptide(L)'
;MNALASLDDVDVLAPTLTFFRSFFSSASFVKERYTGTGTATDAACQTQLSSNGDVPSDQLSNVGSTTFEGEQWCYFYNNEDDITYLYEVFPEVINPVEGVNNEHFIVWMRTAGLPQFRKLYGRIEQDISEGTQLTFQITPRFIVDEFDGKKFLVVSTTTWFGGRNPFLGIAYIVVGAICLALALLFFAKHAISPRKLGDTRYLVWKDQ
;
A
#
# COMPACT_ATOMS: atom_id res chain seq x y z
N MET A 1 16.42 -29.41 -15.80
CA MET A 1 16.67 -29.05 -14.38
C MET A 1 15.40 -28.38 -13.90
N ASN A 2 14.73 -28.94 -12.89
CA ASN A 2 13.30 -28.72 -12.72
C ASN A 2 13.05 -27.50 -11.82
N ALA A 3 12.41 -26.47 -12.37
CA ALA A 3 11.98 -25.31 -11.60
C ALA A 3 10.66 -25.63 -10.88
N LEU A 4 10.66 -25.50 -9.55
CA LEU A 4 9.44 -25.54 -8.75
C LEU A 4 8.83 -24.14 -8.77
N ALA A 5 7.80 -23.96 -9.60
CA ALA A 5 7.06 -22.70 -9.66
C ALA A 5 6.19 -22.56 -8.40
N SER A 6 6.67 -21.79 -7.42
CA SER A 6 5.80 -21.24 -6.38
C SER A 6 4.87 -20.21 -6.99
N LEU A 7 3.66 -20.13 -6.47
CA LEU A 7 2.69 -19.11 -6.84
C LEU A 7 2.43 -18.16 -5.63
N ASP A 8 3.21 -17.06 -5.51
CA ASP A 8 2.74 -15.78 -4.92
C ASP A 8 3.39 -14.50 -5.55
N ASP A 9 2.67 -13.82 -6.49
CA ASP A 9 2.82 -12.44 -7.04
C ASP A 9 4.09 -12.00 -7.81
N VAL A 10 3.95 -11.02 -8.72
CA VAL A 10 5.09 -10.47 -9.48
C VAL A 10 5.97 -9.57 -8.58
N ASP A 11 7.13 -10.10 -8.18
CA ASP A 11 8.16 -9.42 -7.41
C ASP A 11 8.99 -8.49 -8.33
N VAL A 12 8.52 -7.26 -8.51
CA VAL A 12 9.31 -6.18 -9.13
C VAL A 12 10.09 -5.45 -8.04
N LEU A 13 11.35 -5.85 -7.78
CA LEU A 13 12.25 -5.09 -6.89
C LEU A 13 12.76 -3.84 -7.64
N ALA A 14 11.93 -2.78 -7.63
CA ALA A 14 12.32 -1.43 -8.01
C ALA A 14 12.50 -0.58 -6.75
N PRO A 15 13.49 0.31 -6.63
CA PRO A 15 13.63 1.17 -5.46
C PRO A 15 12.45 2.16 -5.39
N THR A 16 11.47 1.83 -4.55
CA THR A 16 10.17 2.52 -4.42
C THR A 16 10.25 3.98 -4.03
N LEU A 17 11.43 4.46 -3.59
CA LEU A 17 11.64 5.85 -3.17
C LEU A 17 12.18 6.75 -4.28
N THR A 18 13.02 6.26 -5.21
CA THR A 18 13.70 7.13 -6.19
C THR A 18 12.77 7.53 -7.32
N PHE A 19 12.08 6.56 -7.92
CA PHE A 19 11.11 6.81 -9.00
C PHE A 19 9.90 7.62 -8.51
N PHE A 20 9.37 7.31 -7.32
CA PHE A 20 8.32 8.12 -6.70
C PHE A 20 8.80 9.55 -6.40
N ARG A 21 10.05 9.75 -5.96
CA ARG A 21 10.60 11.10 -5.79
C ARG A 21 10.62 11.87 -7.10
N SER A 22 11.14 11.31 -8.20
CA SER A 22 11.17 12.04 -9.47
C SER A 22 9.77 12.31 -10.02
N PHE A 23 8.84 11.36 -9.87
CA PHE A 23 7.47 11.48 -10.34
C PHE A 23 6.68 12.56 -9.57
N PHE A 24 6.76 12.58 -8.24
CA PHE A 24 6.04 13.56 -7.41
C PHE A 24 6.79 14.89 -7.24
N SER A 25 8.09 14.97 -7.51
CA SER A 25 8.85 16.24 -7.43
C SER A 25 8.46 17.25 -8.50
N SER A 26 7.82 16.83 -9.59
CA SER A 26 7.37 17.72 -10.67
C SER A 26 5.91 18.15 -10.55
N ALA A 27 5.13 17.51 -9.65
CA ALA A 27 3.70 17.76 -9.51
C ALA A 27 3.41 18.91 -8.52
N SER A 28 3.59 20.16 -8.98
CA SER A 28 3.11 21.34 -8.25
C SER A 28 1.59 21.45 -8.37
N PHE A 29 0.86 20.72 -7.52
CA PHE A 29 -0.61 20.66 -7.55
C PHE A 29 -1.23 21.46 -6.40
N VAL A 30 -1.91 22.55 -6.74
CA VAL A 30 -2.71 23.33 -5.79
C VAL A 30 -4.15 22.82 -5.84
N LYS A 31 -4.61 22.27 -4.71
CA LYS A 31 -6.00 21.84 -4.51
C LYS A 31 -6.50 22.32 -3.15
N GLU A 32 -7.55 23.12 -3.19
CA GLU A 32 -8.21 23.64 -2.00
C GLU A 32 -9.68 23.25 -1.96
N ARG A 33 -10.21 23.13 -0.73
CA ARG A 33 -11.65 23.00 -0.51
C ARG A 33 -12.30 24.35 -0.81
N TYR A 34 -13.41 24.36 -1.54
CA TYR A 34 -14.18 25.59 -1.73
C TYR A 34 -14.84 26.00 -0.41
N THR A 35 -14.64 27.25 0.02
CA THR A 35 -15.14 27.78 1.29
C THR A 35 -16.26 28.81 1.13
N GLY A 36 -16.63 29.15 -0.11
CA GLY A 36 -17.67 30.13 -0.41
C GLY A 36 -19.10 29.61 -0.23
N THR A 37 -20.05 30.54 -0.06
CA THR A 37 -21.48 30.25 0.06
C THR A 37 -22.12 30.12 -1.33
N GLY A 38 -22.29 28.89 -1.82
CA GLY A 38 -22.93 28.61 -3.11
C GLY A 38 -22.30 27.40 -3.80
N THR A 39 -22.63 27.16 -5.07
CA THR A 39 -21.94 26.15 -5.88
C THR A 39 -20.63 26.70 -6.42
N ALA A 40 -19.52 25.99 -6.21
CA ALA A 40 -18.23 26.26 -6.82
C ALA A 40 -18.35 26.22 -8.35
N THR A 41 -18.25 27.39 -8.97
CA THR A 41 -18.00 27.57 -10.40
C THR A 41 -16.54 27.93 -10.60
N ASP A 42 -16.02 27.76 -11.81
CA ASP A 42 -14.61 28.05 -12.11
C ASP A 42 -14.25 29.51 -11.75
N ALA A 43 -15.13 30.47 -12.05
CA ALA A 43 -14.99 31.87 -11.66
C ALA A 43 -14.99 32.11 -10.14
N ALA A 44 -15.74 31.33 -9.36
CA ALA A 44 -15.71 31.40 -7.90
C ALA A 44 -14.39 30.83 -7.34
N CYS A 45 -13.90 29.74 -7.94
CA CYS A 45 -12.59 29.16 -7.61
C CYS A 45 -11.42 30.09 -7.97
N GLN A 46 -11.47 30.74 -9.14
CA GLN A 46 -10.52 31.79 -9.52
C GLN A 46 -10.45 32.90 -8.49
N THR A 47 -11.61 33.36 -8.01
CA THR A 47 -11.70 34.42 -7.00
C THR A 47 -11.11 33.96 -5.66
N GLN A 48 -11.40 32.73 -5.21
CA GLN A 48 -10.86 32.18 -3.95
C GLN A 48 -9.32 32.04 -4.02
N LEU A 49 -8.80 31.34 -5.03
CA LEU A 49 -7.35 31.07 -5.15
C LEU A 49 -6.53 32.35 -5.42
N SER A 50 -7.10 33.32 -6.15
CA SER A 50 -6.51 34.66 -6.30
C SER A 50 -6.48 35.43 -4.98
N SER A 51 -7.51 35.29 -4.13
CA SER A 51 -7.57 35.98 -2.83
C SER A 51 -6.61 35.41 -1.79
N ASN A 52 -6.30 34.12 -1.86
CA ASN A 52 -5.30 33.45 -1.02
C ASN A 52 -3.85 33.70 -1.50
N GLY A 53 -3.68 34.02 -2.79
CA GLY A 53 -2.37 34.26 -3.41
C GLY A 53 -1.66 33.00 -3.89
N ASP A 54 -2.36 31.86 -3.96
CA ASP A 54 -1.80 30.56 -4.35
C ASP A 54 -1.55 30.45 -5.87
N VAL A 55 -2.23 31.28 -6.67
CA VAL A 55 -2.21 31.22 -8.14
C VAL A 55 -1.86 32.60 -8.72
N PRO A 56 -0.84 32.71 -9.60
CA PRO A 56 -0.53 33.95 -10.31
C PRO A 56 -1.71 34.48 -11.14
N SER A 57 -1.85 35.80 -11.24
CA SER A 57 -3.01 36.43 -11.91
C SER A 57 -3.12 36.13 -13.41
N ASP A 58 -2.00 35.83 -14.06
CA ASP A 58 -1.91 35.40 -15.46
C ASP A 58 -2.31 33.93 -15.68
N GLN A 59 -2.38 33.14 -14.61
CA GLN A 59 -2.66 31.70 -14.64
C GLN A 59 -4.10 31.35 -14.24
N LEU A 60 -4.93 32.34 -13.85
CA LEU A 60 -6.29 32.12 -13.37
C LEU A 60 -7.21 31.45 -14.41
N SER A 61 -6.89 31.51 -15.70
CA SER A 61 -7.61 30.77 -16.75
C SER A 61 -7.59 29.24 -16.54
N ASN A 62 -6.57 28.70 -15.88
CA ASN A 62 -6.32 27.27 -15.75
C ASN A 62 -6.87 26.72 -14.41
N VAL A 63 -7.64 27.54 -13.69
CA VAL A 63 -8.36 27.15 -12.47
C VAL A 63 -9.69 26.51 -12.83
N GLY A 64 -9.92 25.30 -12.34
CA GLY A 64 -11.19 24.58 -12.49
C GLY A 64 -11.85 24.24 -11.16
N SER A 65 -13.14 23.95 -11.23
CA SER A 65 -13.96 23.46 -10.13
C SER A 65 -14.38 22.00 -10.34
N THR A 66 -14.53 21.25 -9.26
CA THR A 66 -15.10 19.89 -9.29
C THR A 66 -15.87 19.56 -8.02
N THR A 67 -16.82 18.64 -8.11
CA THR A 67 -17.59 18.12 -6.97
C THR A 67 -17.26 16.65 -6.78
N PHE A 68 -16.81 16.28 -5.58
CA PHE A 68 -16.45 14.91 -5.22
C PHE A 68 -17.07 14.58 -3.85
N GLU A 69 -17.82 13.46 -3.78
CA GLU A 69 -18.54 13.01 -2.58
C GLU A 69 -19.48 14.09 -1.95
N GLY A 70 -19.99 15.01 -2.77
CA GLY A 70 -20.83 16.13 -2.33
C GLY A 70 -20.06 17.33 -1.79
N GLU A 71 -18.73 17.25 -1.70
CA GLU A 71 -17.85 18.36 -1.36
C GLU A 71 -17.30 19.03 -2.63
N GLN A 72 -17.11 20.35 -2.57
CA GLN A 72 -16.62 21.15 -3.70
C GLN A 72 -15.16 21.53 -3.54
N TRP A 73 -14.44 21.44 -4.65
CA TRP A 73 -12.99 21.59 -4.71
C TRP A 73 -12.61 22.53 -5.85
N CYS A 74 -11.67 23.40 -5.56
CA CYS A 74 -10.98 24.22 -6.53
C CYS A 74 -9.60 23.61 -6.79
N TYR A 75 -9.22 23.51 -8.06
CA TYR A 75 -7.91 22.98 -8.45
C TYR A 75 -7.27 23.88 -9.50
N PHE A 76 -5.95 23.89 -9.51
CA PHE A 76 -5.14 24.65 -10.43
C PHE A 76 -3.97 23.81 -10.94
N TYR A 77 -3.74 23.87 -12.24
CA TYR A 77 -2.55 23.37 -12.90
C TYR A 77 -1.86 24.55 -13.61
N ASN A 78 -0.53 24.69 -13.46
CA ASN A 78 0.25 25.63 -14.26
C ASN A 78 0.05 25.35 -15.77
N ASN A 79 0.24 26.38 -16.60
CA ASN A 79 0.13 26.39 -18.07
C ASN A 79 0.13 25.02 -18.76
N GLU A 80 -0.87 24.79 -19.63
CA GLU A 80 -0.99 23.57 -20.43
C GLU A 80 0.25 23.29 -21.31
N ASP A 81 1.04 24.32 -21.65
CA ASP A 81 2.29 24.20 -22.40
C ASP A 81 3.49 23.65 -21.59
N ASP A 82 3.40 23.60 -20.25
CA ASP A 82 4.47 23.11 -19.33
C ASP A 82 4.09 21.79 -18.62
N ILE A 83 2.84 21.32 -18.79
CA ILE A 83 2.41 20.01 -18.30
C ILE A 83 2.57 18.95 -19.39
N THR A 84 3.20 17.84 -19.06
CA THR A 84 3.18 16.63 -19.89
C THR A 84 2.30 15.59 -19.22
N TYR A 85 1.28 15.09 -19.91
CA TYR A 85 0.39 14.11 -19.33
C TYR A 85 1.10 12.77 -19.15
N LEU A 86 0.68 12.01 -18.13
CA LEU A 86 1.31 10.73 -17.80
C LEU A 86 1.21 9.69 -18.95
N TYR A 87 0.16 9.77 -19.77
CA TYR A 87 -0.01 8.94 -20.97
C TYR A 87 0.89 9.38 -22.13
N GLU A 88 1.48 10.58 -22.11
CA GLU A 88 2.41 11.07 -23.13
C GLU A 88 3.85 10.67 -22.78
N VAL A 89 4.19 10.71 -21.49
CA VAL A 89 5.47 10.21 -20.97
C VAL A 89 5.52 8.67 -20.99
N PHE A 90 4.40 8.00 -20.68
CA PHE A 90 4.31 6.54 -20.57
C PHE A 90 3.15 5.94 -21.39
N PRO A 91 3.09 6.14 -22.72
CA PRO A 91 1.97 5.73 -23.58
C PRO A 91 1.73 4.22 -23.63
N GLU A 92 2.72 3.42 -23.26
CA GLU A 92 2.63 1.95 -23.21
C GLU A 92 2.17 1.41 -21.85
N VAL A 93 2.10 2.26 -20.83
CA VAL A 93 1.73 1.90 -19.45
C VAL A 93 0.39 2.52 -19.07
N ILE A 94 0.08 3.71 -19.58
CA ILE A 94 -1.12 4.47 -19.26
C ILE A 94 -1.87 4.75 -20.56
N ASN A 95 -3.01 4.08 -20.73
CA ASN A 95 -3.91 4.30 -21.85
C ASN A 95 -4.56 5.70 -21.73
N PRO A 96 -4.57 6.56 -22.76
CA PRO A 96 -5.19 7.89 -22.69
C PRO A 96 -6.71 7.86 -22.42
N VAL A 97 -7.40 6.76 -22.71
CA VAL A 97 -8.85 6.61 -22.49
C VAL A 97 -9.17 6.17 -21.05
N GLU A 98 -8.41 5.24 -20.49
CA GLU A 98 -8.63 4.73 -19.13
C GLU A 98 -7.94 5.61 -18.07
N GLY A 99 -6.77 6.16 -18.43
CA GLY A 99 -5.94 7.01 -17.60
C GLY A 99 -5.65 6.39 -16.24
N VAL A 100 -6.01 7.12 -15.19
CA VAL A 100 -5.82 6.73 -13.78
C VAL A 100 -6.75 5.60 -13.32
N ASN A 101 -7.78 5.24 -14.10
CA ASN A 101 -8.72 4.17 -13.74
C ASN A 101 -8.19 2.77 -14.07
N ASN A 102 -7.05 2.66 -14.76
CA ASN A 102 -6.45 1.37 -15.10
C ASN A 102 -5.97 0.64 -13.83
N GLU A 103 -6.35 -0.64 -13.68
CA GLU A 103 -6.06 -1.43 -12.48
C GLU A 103 -4.55 -1.58 -12.20
N HIS A 104 -3.73 -1.77 -13.23
CA HIS A 104 -2.28 -1.90 -13.08
C HIS A 104 -1.65 -0.59 -12.62
N PHE A 105 -2.13 0.55 -13.13
CA PHE A 105 -1.71 1.88 -12.67
C PHE A 105 -2.04 2.08 -11.18
N ILE A 106 -3.27 1.77 -10.76
CA ILE A 106 -3.70 1.87 -9.35
C ILE A 106 -2.84 0.99 -8.43
N VAL A 107 -2.53 -0.25 -8.86
CA VAL A 107 -1.64 -1.15 -8.11
C VAL A 107 -0.22 -0.60 -8.03
N TRP A 108 0.29 0.05 -9.07
CA TRP A 108 1.60 0.67 -9.10
C TRP A 108 1.69 1.91 -8.19
N MET A 109 0.68 2.77 -8.21
CA MET A 109 0.62 4.01 -7.41
C MET A 109 0.54 3.78 -5.90
N ARG A 110 0.14 2.59 -5.44
CA ARG A 110 0.24 2.21 -4.02
C ARG A 110 1.71 2.08 -3.61
N THR A 111 2.24 2.97 -2.78
CA THR A 111 3.62 2.84 -2.27
C THR A 111 3.80 1.55 -1.46
N ALA A 112 5.00 0.95 -1.54
CA ALA A 112 5.37 -0.20 -0.70
C ALA A 112 6.40 0.23 0.36
N GLY A 113 6.18 -0.21 1.61
CA GLY A 113 7.01 0.19 2.75
C GLY A 113 8.33 -0.59 2.89
N LEU A 114 8.57 -1.61 2.07
CA LEU A 114 9.79 -2.40 2.05
C LEU A 114 10.46 -2.32 0.67
N PRO A 115 11.80 -2.44 0.57
CA PRO A 115 12.52 -2.48 -0.71
C PRO A 115 12.23 -3.77 -1.49
N GLN A 116 11.83 -4.84 -0.79
CA GLN A 116 11.24 -6.02 -1.39
C GLN A 116 9.72 -5.95 -1.25
N PHE A 117 9.04 -5.89 -2.39
CA PHE A 117 7.59 -5.90 -2.49
C PHE A 117 7.15 -6.65 -3.75
N ARG A 118 5.91 -7.10 -3.70
CA ARG A 118 5.21 -7.81 -4.78
C ARG A 118 4.05 -6.95 -5.24
N LYS A 119 3.70 -7.04 -6.52
CA LYS A 119 2.57 -6.34 -7.13
C LYS A 119 1.73 -7.36 -7.88
N LEU A 120 0.44 -7.40 -7.57
CA LEU A 120 -0.52 -8.22 -8.31
C LEU A 120 -0.63 -7.69 -9.73
N TYR A 121 -0.16 -8.47 -10.71
CA TYR A 121 -0.34 -8.15 -12.13
C TYR A 121 -1.66 -8.71 -12.67
N GLY A 122 -2.11 -9.85 -12.18
CA GLY A 122 -3.37 -10.47 -12.58
C GLY A 122 -3.69 -11.72 -11.76
N ARG A 123 -4.94 -12.14 -11.82
CA ARG A 123 -5.47 -13.32 -11.12
C ARG A 123 -6.11 -14.30 -12.09
N ILE A 124 -5.99 -15.59 -11.81
CA ILE A 124 -6.63 -16.66 -12.57
C ILE A 124 -7.76 -17.21 -11.69
N GLU A 125 -9.01 -16.97 -12.07
CA GLU A 125 -10.19 -17.35 -11.28
C GLU A 125 -10.60 -18.83 -11.47
N GLN A 126 -9.89 -19.56 -12.33
CA GLN A 126 -10.16 -20.96 -12.66
C GLN A 126 -9.08 -21.88 -12.07
N ASP A 127 -9.51 -23.02 -11.54
CA ASP A 127 -8.59 -24.05 -11.06
C ASP A 127 -7.71 -24.59 -12.20
N ILE A 128 -6.42 -24.76 -11.92
CA ILE A 128 -5.43 -25.25 -12.88
C ILE A 128 -5.11 -26.70 -12.52
N SER A 129 -5.34 -27.61 -13.46
CA SER A 129 -5.04 -29.04 -13.26
C SER A 129 -3.53 -29.30 -13.27
N GLU A 130 -3.10 -30.29 -12.49
CA GLU A 130 -1.72 -30.73 -12.42
C GLU A 130 -1.18 -31.11 -13.80
N GLY A 131 0.03 -30.64 -14.14
CA GLY A 131 0.64 -30.85 -15.45
C GLY A 131 0.30 -29.81 -16.52
N THR A 132 -0.57 -28.83 -16.25
CA THR A 132 -0.82 -27.70 -17.16
C THR A 132 0.45 -26.85 -17.33
N GLN A 133 0.87 -26.63 -18.57
CA GLN A 133 1.97 -25.71 -18.89
C GLN A 133 1.46 -24.27 -19.04
N LEU A 134 1.96 -23.37 -18.20
CA LEU A 134 1.73 -21.93 -18.30
C LEU A 134 2.91 -21.27 -19.01
N THR A 135 2.65 -20.61 -20.14
CA THR A 135 3.66 -19.89 -20.92
C THR A 135 3.41 -18.39 -20.81
N PHE A 136 4.36 -17.66 -20.24
CA PHE A 136 4.30 -16.21 -20.09
C PHE A 136 5.22 -15.53 -21.11
N GLN A 137 4.68 -14.62 -21.91
CA GLN A 137 5.47 -13.75 -22.79
C GLN A 137 5.74 -12.44 -22.05
N ILE A 138 7.00 -12.15 -21.73
CA ILE A 138 7.39 -11.01 -20.91
C ILE A 138 8.32 -10.10 -21.74
N THR A 139 7.89 -8.86 -21.96
CA THR A 139 8.73 -7.82 -22.60
C THR A 139 9.38 -6.96 -21.51
N PRO A 140 10.69 -7.06 -21.26
CA PRO A 140 11.36 -6.28 -20.23
C PRO A 140 11.56 -4.82 -20.69
N ARG A 141 10.62 -3.92 -20.36
CA ARG A 141 10.71 -2.48 -20.68
C ARG A 141 11.39 -1.65 -19.59
N PHE A 142 11.21 -2.03 -18.33
CA PHE A 142 11.89 -1.39 -17.20
C PHE A 142 13.28 -2.01 -17.03
N ILE A 143 14.33 -1.21 -16.94
CA ILE A 143 15.71 -1.66 -16.66
C ILE A 143 15.93 -1.63 -15.13
N VAL A 144 16.72 -2.56 -14.59
CA VAL A 144 17.05 -2.64 -13.14
C VAL A 144 18.55 -2.67 -12.84
N ASP A 145 19.36 -2.91 -13.87
CA ASP A 145 20.80 -3.17 -13.77
C ASP A 145 21.57 -1.97 -13.22
N GLU A 146 21.11 -0.74 -13.51
CA GLU A 146 21.69 0.53 -13.02
C GLU A 146 21.68 0.66 -11.49
N PHE A 147 20.86 -0.11 -10.79
CA PHE A 147 20.69 -0.08 -9.34
C PHE A 147 20.72 -1.47 -8.68
N ASP A 148 21.29 -2.47 -9.35
CA ASP A 148 21.38 -3.88 -8.90
C ASP A 148 20.02 -4.48 -8.47
N GLY A 149 18.94 -4.00 -9.09
CA GLY A 149 17.58 -4.51 -8.85
C GLY A 149 17.34 -5.86 -9.54
N LYS A 150 16.39 -6.65 -9.02
CA LYS A 150 16.02 -7.95 -9.60
C LYS A 150 14.51 -8.02 -9.79
N LYS A 151 14.08 -8.72 -10.86
CA LYS A 151 12.67 -8.93 -11.17
C LYS A 151 12.37 -10.41 -11.19
N PHE A 152 11.24 -10.80 -10.62
CA PHE A 152 10.77 -12.18 -10.66
C PHE A 152 9.29 -12.21 -11.00
N LEU A 153 8.90 -13.12 -11.90
CA LEU A 153 7.51 -13.53 -12.04
C LEU A 153 7.26 -14.66 -11.04
N VAL A 154 6.29 -14.46 -10.16
CA VAL A 154 5.69 -15.47 -9.29
C VAL A 154 4.17 -15.33 -9.48
N VAL A 155 3.38 -16.41 -9.47
CA VAL A 155 1.94 -16.40 -9.90
C VAL A 155 1.01 -16.53 -8.66
N SER A 156 -0.33 -16.65 -8.72
CA SER A 156 -1.27 -16.74 -7.56
C SER A 156 -1.64 -18.15 -6.98
N THR A 157 -1.39 -18.52 -5.71
CA THR A 157 -2.37 -19.33 -4.91
C THR A 157 -2.59 -18.76 -3.51
N THR A 158 -3.55 -17.86 -3.37
CA THR A 158 -3.91 -17.24 -2.08
C THR A 158 -4.86 -18.12 -1.27
N THR A 159 -4.64 -18.19 0.04
CA THR A 159 -5.57 -18.80 1.01
C THR A 159 -6.37 -17.72 1.76
N TRP A 160 -7.31 -18.12 2.61
CA TRP A 160 -8.04 -17.19 3.50
C TRP A 160 -7.11 -16.33 4.38
N PHE A 161 -5.93 -16.85 4.76
CA PHE A 161 -4.91 -16.12 5.52
C PHE A 161 -3.91 -15.37 4.64
N GLY A 162 -4.19 -15.23 3.33
CA GLY A 162 -3.31 -14.65 2.33
C GLY A 162 -2.34 -15.68 1.74
N GLY A 163 -1.18 -15.19 1.28
CA GLY A 163 -0.09 -16.01 0.73
C GLY A 163 0.68 -16.81 1.78
N ARG A 164 1.72 -17.52 1.33
CA ARG A 164 2.47 -18.48 2.17
C ARG A 164 3.32 -17.80 3.26
N ASN A 165 2.78 -17.66 4.47
CA ASN A 165 3.53 -17.11 5.62
C ASN A 165 3.55 -18.04 6.87
N PRO A 166 4.63 -18.81 7.10
CA PRO A 166 4.74 -19.70 8.27
C PRO A 166 5.04 -18.97 9.58
N PHE A 167 5.49 -17.71 9.55
CA PHE A 167 5.90 -16.96 10.73
C PHE A 167 4.78 -16.84 11.76
N LEU A 168 3.56 -16.52 11.30
CA LEU A 168 2.39 -16.32 12.15
C LEU A 168 2.02 -17.62 12.90
N GLY A 169 1.98 -18.76 12.20
CA GLY A 169 1.73 -20.06 12.83
C GLY A 169 2.79 -20.45 13.87
N ILE A 170 4.08 -20.23 13.56
CA ILE A 170 5.19 -20.50 14.49
C ILE A 170 5.08 -19.59 15.73
N ALA A 171 4.77 -18.31 15.56
CA ALA A 171 4.61 -17.37 16.67
C ALA A 171 3.51 -17.81 17.65
N TYR A 172 2.34 -18.24 17.16
CA TYR A 172 1.27 -18.77 18.02
C TYR A 172 1.69 -20.06 18.75
N ILE A 173 2.41 -20.98 18.10
CA ILE A 173 2.91 -22.21 18.73
C ILE A 173 3.91 -21.88 19.85
N VAL A 174 4.83 -20.93 19.62
CA VAL A 174 5.82 -20.51 20.63
C VAL A 174 5.15 -19.86 21.84
N VAL A 175 4.21 -18.93 21.63
CA VAL A 175 3.46 -18.29 22.72
C VAL A 175 2.61 -19.30 23.49
N GLY A 176 1.97 -20.25 22.79
CA GLY A 176 1.22 -21.34 23.40
C GLY A 176 2.10 -22.26 24.26
N ALA A 177 3.29 -22.63 23.77
CA ALA A 177 4.25 -23.44 24.50
C ALA A 177 4.77 -22.74 25.78
N ILE A 178 5.06 -21.43 25.72
CA ILE A 178 5.46 -20.64 26.89
C ILE A 178 4.33 -20.60 27.92
N CYS A 179 3.09 -20.34 27.48
CA CYS A 179 1.92 -20.32 28.36
C CYS A 179 1.69 -21.69 29.05
N LEU A 180 1.79 -22.79 28.29
CA LEU A 180 1.64 -24.15 28.81
C LEU A 180 2.76 -24.50 29.81
N ALA A 181 4.00 -24.11 29.54
CA ALA A 181 5.12 -24.31 30.46
C ALA A 181 4.91 -23.55 31.78
N LEU A 182 4.46 -22.28 31.72
CA LEU A 182 4.12 -21.50 32.91
C LEU A 182 2.95 -22.11 33.70
N ALA A 183 1.92 -22.59 33.00
CA ALA A 183 0.78 -23.27 33.63
C ALA A 183 1.23 -24.56 34.37
N LEU A 184 2.09 -25.38 33.76
CA LEU A 184 2.65 -26.57 34.40
C LEU A 184 3.53 -26.22 35.61
N LEU A 185 4.36 -25.17 35.53
CA LEU A 185 5.18 -24.70 36.64
C LEU A 185 4.34 -24.21 37.82
N PHE A 186 3.30 -23.43 37.57
CA PHE A 186 2.37 -22.97 38.60
C PHE A 186 1.54 -24.12 39.19
N PHE A 187 1.09 -25.06 38.35
CA PHE A 187 0.36 -26.26 38.79
C PHE A 187 1.24 -27.15 39.68
N ALA A 188 2.47 -27.46 39.27
CA ALA A 188 3.43 -28.22 40.06
C ALA A 188 3.76 -27.52 41.39
N LYS A 189 3.99 -26.19 41.36
CA LYS A 189 4.21 -25.39 42.58
C LYS A 189 3.01 -25.44 43.52
N HIS A 190 1.79 -25.35 43.00
CA HIS A 190 0.57 -25.40 43.80
C HIS A 190 0.34 -26.79 44.40
N ALA A 191 0.61 -27.86 43.66
CA ALA A 191 0.50 -29.24 44.13
C ALA A 191 1.54 -29.59 45.21
N ILE A 192 2.79 -29.14 45.06
CA ILE A 192 3.88 -29.40 46.02
C ILE A 192 3.78 -28.49 47.26
N SER A 193 3.33 -27.24 47.08
CA SER A 193 3.26 -26.24 48.16
C SER A 193 1.87 -25.57 48.24
N PRO A 194 0.80 -26.32 48.59
CA PRO A 194 -0.55 -25.78 48.70
C PRO A 194 -0.66 -24.83 49.88
N ARG A 195 -0.53 -23.52 49.60
CA ARG A 195 -0.84 -22.47 50.59
C ARG A 195 -2.34 -22.37 50.79
N LYS A 196 -2.78 -22.34 52.05
CA LYS A 196 -4.16 -21.99 52.39
C LYS A 196 -4.43 -20.54 52.01
N LEU A 197 -5.46 -20.31 51.20
CA LEU A 197 -5.93 -18.98 50.84
C LEU A 197 -6.44 -18.27 52.11
N GLY A 198 -6.01 -17.03 52.33
CA GLY A 198 -6.46 -16.21 53.47
C GLY A 198 -5.84 -16.52 54.85
N ASP A 199 -4.69 -17.21 54.92
CA ASP A 199 -4.04 -17.47 56.21
C ASP A 199 -3.49 -16.18 56.86
N THR A 200 -4.11 -15.75 57.97
CA THR A 200 -3.75 -14.53 58.72
C THR A 200 -2.36 -14.56 59.34
N ARG A 201 -1.66 -15.69 59.33
CA ARG A 201 -0.28 -15.83 59.84
C ARG A 201 0.79 -15.15 58.98
N TYR A 202 0.46 -14.75 57.75
CA TYR A 202 1.39 -14.03 56.86
C TYR A 202 1.08 -12.53 56.78
N LEU A 203 0.25 -12.00 57.68
CA LEU A 203 -0.07 -10.57 57.74
C LEU A 203 1.00 -9.84 58.56
N VAL A 204 1.72 -8.93 57.91
CA VAL A 204 2.90 -8.21 58.46
C VAL A 204 2.61 -7.49 59.78
N TRP A 205 1.37 -7.04 59.98
CA TRP A 205 0.91 -6.30 61.16
C TRP A 205 0.41 -7.18 62.32
N LYS A 206 0.57 -8.51 62.25
CA LYS A 206 0.18 -9.43 63.34
C LYS A 206 1.33 -9.75 64.31
N ASP A 207 2.56 -9.47 63.91
CA ASP A 207 3.79 -9.69 64.69
C ASP A 207 4.34 -8.37 65.30
N GLN A 208 3.44 -7.42 65.62
CA GLN A 208 3.71 -6.19 66.38
C GLN A 208 2.94 -6.16 67.69
#